data_AF-A0A963FXP7-F1
#
_entry.id   AF-A0A963FXP7-F1
#
_cell.length_a   1.000
_cell.length_b   1.000
_cell.length_c   1.000
_cell.angle_alpha   90.00
_cell.angle_beta   90.00
_cell.angle_gamma   90.00
#
_symmetry.space_group_name_H-M   'P 1'
#
loop_
_entity.id
_entity.type
_entity.pdbx_description
1 polymer ?
#
loop_
_entity_poly.entity_id
_entity_poly.type
_entity_poly.pdbx_seq_one_letter_code
_entity_poly.pdbx_strand_id
1 'polypeptide(L)' 'PDPDVFLTAVRDVARARGMSQLAKDAGLGRESLYKALTPGAKPRYDTMLKLLHALGVKLSASPIHS' A
#
# COMPACT_ATOMS: atom_id res chain seq x y z
N PRO A 1 8.65 -11.83 11.90
CA PRO A 1 7.69 -10.77 11.54
C PRO A 1 6.77 -11.28 10.43
N ASP A 2 5.46 -11.18 10.62
CA ASP A 2 4.48 -11.58 9.61
C ASP A 2 4.31 -10.44 8.57
N PRO A 3 4.71 -10.63 7.31
CA PRO A 3 4.60 -9.60 6.27
C PRO A 3 3.14 -9.22 5.97
N ASP A 4 2.17 -10.08 6.28
CA ASP A 4 0.75 -9.79 6.05
C ASP A 4 0.21 -8.69 6.98
N VAL A 5 0.89 -8.45 8.11
CA VAL A 5 0.54 -7.36 9.03
C VAL A 5 0.75 -6.00 8.37
N PHE A 6 1.81 -5.84 7.57
CA PHE A 6 2.06 -4.59 6.85
C PHE A 6 0.95 -4.31 5.83
N LEU A 7 0.56 -5.31 5.04
CA LEU A 7 -0.53 -5.17 4.07
C LEU A 7 -1.87 -4.89 4.75
N THR A 8 -2.12 -5.53 5.89
CA THR A 8 -3.31 -5.29 6.71
C THR A 8 -3.36 -3.84 7.19
N ALA A 9 -2.25 -3.31 7.72
CA ALA A 9 -2.17 -1.93 8.16
C ALA A 9 -2.42 -0.93 7.00
N VAL A 10 -1.79 -1.17 5.84
CA VAL A 10 -2.02 -0.33 4.64
C VAL A 10 -3.49 -0.37 4.22
N ARG A 11 -4.11 -1.55 4.26
CA ARG A 11 -5.53 -1.73 3.93
C ARG A 11 -6.45 -0.97 4.88
N ASP A 12 -6.15 -0.98 6.18
CA ASP A 12 -6.98 -0.31 7.18
C ASP A 12 -6.92 1.21 7.00
N VAL A 13 -5.73 1.77 6.76
CA VAL A 13 -5.55 3.20 6.43
C VAL A 13 -6.24 3.54 5.10
N ALA A 14 -6.11 2.68 4.09
CA ALA A 14 -6.77 2.85 2.79
C ALA A 14 -8.31 2.90 2.92
N ARG A 15 -8.88 2.04 3.77
CA ARG A 15 -10.32 2.02 4.05
C ARG A 15 -10.76 3.30 4.75
N ALA A 16 -10.01 3.77 5.75
CA ALA A 16 -10.31 5.00 6.47
C ALA A 16 -10.28 6.25 5.57
N ARG A 17 -9.35 6.30 4.59
CA ARG A 17 -9.24 7.40 3.62
C ARG A 17 -10.23 7.30 2.45
N GLY A 18 -10.77 6.11 2.19
CA GLY A 18 -11.70 5.83 1.11
C GLY A 18 -11.04 5.17 -0.10
N MET A 19 -11.43 3.92 -0.37
CA MET A 19 -10.81 3.05 -1.39
C MET A 19 -10.91 3.61 -2.82
N SER A 20 -12.04 4.23 -3.17
CA SER A 20 -12.25 4.79 -4.51
C SER A 20 -11.35 6.00 -4.80
N GLN A 21 -11.22 6.89 -3.82
CA GLN A 21 -10.35 8.07 -3.94
C GLN A 21 -8.89 7.63 -3.98
N LEU A 22 -8.49 6.68 -3.13
CA LEU A 22 -7.13 6.16 -3.12
C LEU A 22 -6.75 5.51 -4.45
N ALA A 23 -7.65 4.71 -5.05
CA ALA A 23 -7.39 4.11 -6.36
C ALA A 23 -7.10 5.18 -7.43
N LYS A 24 -7.89 6.25 -7.43
CA LYS A 24 -7.71 7.40 -8.33
C LYS A 24 -6.37 8.09 -8.07
N ASP A 25 -6.07 8.43 -6.82
CA ASP A 25 -4.84 9.15 -6.44
C ASP A 25 -3.57 8.32 -6.72
N ALA A 26 -3.65 7.00 -6.54
CA ALA A 26 -2.57 6.06 -6.82
C ALA A 26 -2.43 5.71 -8.32
N GLY A 27 -3.35 6.16 -9.18
CA GLY A 27 -3.39 5.80 -10.60
C GLY A 27 -3.62 4.30 -10.82
N LEU A 28 -4.40 3.65 -9.96
CA LEU A 28 -4.73 2.22 -10.00
C LEU A 28 -6.21 2.02 -10.33
N GLY A 29 -6.50 0.94 -11.05
CA GLY A 29 -7.88 0.43 -11.13
C GLY A 29 -8.35 -0.03 -9.76
N ARG A 30 -9.65 0.17 -9.44
CA ARG A 30 -10.23 -0.25 -8.15
C ARG A 30 -10.00 -1.74 -7.87
N GLU A 31 -10.23 -2.59 -8.87
CA GLU A 31 -10.01 -4.04 -8.74
C GLU A 31 -8.55 -4.38 -8.45
N SER A 32 -7.61 -3.73 -9.15
CA SER A 32 -6.18 -3.89 -8.91
C SER A 32 -5.78 -3.48 -7.49
N LEU A 33 -6.35 -2.39 -6.97
CA LEU A 33 -6.14 -1.94 -5.59
C LEU A 33 -6.67 -2.96 -4.58
N TYR A 34 -7.87 -3.50 -4.79
CA TYR A 34 -8.41 -4.55 -3.91
C TYR A 34 -7.54 -5.80 -3.92
N LYS A 35 -7.15 -6.30 -5.11
CA LYS A 35 -6.26 -7.46 -5.24
C LYS A 35 -4.90 -7.24 -4.57
N ALA A 36 -4.35 -6.04 -4.65
CA ALA A 36 -3.07 -5.69 -4.06
C ALA A 36 -3.07 -5.70 -2.51
N LEU A 37 -4.25 -5.57 -1.89
CA LEU A 37 -4.43 -5.44 -0.43
C LEU A 37 -5.14 -6.64 0.20
N THR A 38 -5.44 -7.69 -0.56
CA THR A 38 -6.01 -8.94 -0.05
C THR A 38 -4.97 -9.68 0.82
N PRO A 39 -5.38 -10.42 1.88
CA PRO A 39 -4.46 -11.26 2.64
C PRO A 39 -3.66 -12.21 1.74
N GLY A 40 -2.36 -12.37 2.01
CA GLY A 40 -1.45 -13.21 1.20
C GLY A 40 -1.11 -12.64 -0.18
N ALA A 41 -1.56 -11.43 -0.52
CA ALA A 41 -1.18 -10.77 -1.77
C ALA A 41 0.33 -10.49 -1.81
N LYS A 42 0.90 -10.53 -3.01
CA LYS A 42 2.30 -10.13 -3.27
C LYS A 42 2.31 -8.94 -4.22
N PRO A 43 1.89 -7.73 -3.76
CA PRO A 43 1.91 -6.55 -4.61
C PRO A 43 3.34 -6.23 -5.02
N ARG A 44 3.52 -5.89 -6.29
CA ARG A 44 4.81 -5.42 -6.78
C ARG A 44 5.21 -4.15 -6.05
N TYR A 45 6.53 -3.92 -5.94
CA TYR A 45 7.09 -2.76 -5.27
C TYR A 45 6.55 -1.43 -5.81
N ASP A 46 6.39 -1.30 -7.13
CA ASP A 46 5.83 -0.09 -7.78
C ASP A 46 4.39 0.20 -7.33
N THR A 47 3.60 -0.86 -7.13
CA THR A 47 2.22 -0.75 -6.66
C THR A 47 2.19 -0.27 -5.20
N MET A 48 3.08 -0.81 -4.37
CA MET A 48 3.17 -0.40 -2.97
C MET A 48 3.62 1.05 -2.82
N LEU A 49 4.63 1.49 -3.58
CA LEU A 49 5.06 2.89 -3.57
C LEU A 49 3.93 3.85 -3.98
N LYS A 50 3.18 3.54 -5.04
CA LYS A 50 2.03 4.34 -5.46
C LYS A 50 0.98 4.47 -4.37
N LEU A 51 0.64 3.37 -3.71
CA LEU A 51 -0.31 3.35 -2.60
C LEU A 51 0.19 4.19 -1.43
N LEU A 52 1.44 4.00 -0.99
CA LEU A 52 2.03 4.75 0.11
C LEU A 52 2.08 6.25 -0.19
N HIS A 53 2.54 6.64 -1.40
CA HIS A 53 2.57 8.05 -1.81
C HIS A 53 1.17 8.66 -1.87
N ALA A 54 0.18 7.96 -2.43
CA ALA A 54 -1.20 8.43 -2.45
C ALA A 54 -1.77 8.56 -1.02
N LEU A 55 -1.32 7.72 -0.08
CA LEU A 55 -1.62 7.82 1.34
C LEU A 55 -0.83 8.93 2.07
N GLY A 56 0.12 9.60 1.41
CA GLY A 56 0.97 10.63 2.02
C GLY A 56 2.15 10.06 2.84
N VAL A 57 2.48 8.78 2.65
CA VAL A 57 3.55 8.07 3.35
C VAL A 57 4.75 7.91 2.42
N LYS A 58 5.94 8.27 2.92
CA LYS A 58 7.21 8.07 2.21
C LYS A 58 7.94 6.86 2.80
N LEU A 59 8.28 5.89 1.95
CA LEU A 59 9.18 4.80 2.33
C LEU A 59 10.63 5.26 2.19
N SER A 60 11.45 5.06 3.22
CA SER A 60 12.88 5.36 3.20
C SER A 60 13.68 4.19 3.75
N ALA A 61 14.84 3.94 3.16
CA ALA A 61 15.83 3.02 3.69
C ALA A 61 17.04 3.82 4.21
N SER A 62 17.58 3.39 5.34
CA SER A 62 18.82 3.91 5.90
C SER A 62 19.77 2.75 6.17
N PRO A 63 21.11 2.99 6.16
CA PRO A 63 22.07 1.98 6.58
C PRO A 63 21.73 1.45 7.99
N ILE A 64 21.90 0.15 8.18
CA ILE A 64 21.71 -0.48 9.50
C ILE A 64 22.93 -0.22 10.39
N HIS A 65 24.11 -0.10 9.77
CA HIS A 65 25.37 0.21 10.45
C HIS A 65 26.13 1.26 9.61
N SER A 66 26.85 2.15 10.29
CA SER A 66 27.69 3.21 9.69
C SER A 66 29.09 2.70 9.40
#